data_AF-Q8YPQ5-F1
#
_entry.id   AF-Q8YPQ5-F1
#
_cell.length_a   1.000
_cell.length_b   1.000
_cell.length_c   1.000
_cell.angle_alpha   90.00
_cell.angle_beta   90.00
_cell.angle_gamma   90.00
#
_symmetry.space_group_name_H-M   'P 1'
#
loop_
_entity.id
_entity.type
_entity.pdbx_description
1 polymer ?
#
loop_
_entity_poly.entity_id
_entity_poly.type
_entity_poly.pdbx_seq_one_letter_code
_entity_poly.pdbx_strand_id
1 'polypeptide(L)' 'MTTITIRIPEDVIEDLKRIAPLLGFSGYQPLVRAYIGQGLRVDLERLEDDTVSALISSLKRHGVSDEVIHEALSEVTQR' A
#
# COMPACT_ATOMS: atom_id res chain seq x y z
N MET A 1 -3.29 16.30 -9.53
CA MET A 1 -3.76 16.21 -8.13
C MET A 1 -5.23 16.56 -8.11
N THR A 2 -6.02 15.88 -7.27
CA THR A 2 -7.46 16.16 -7.09
C THR A 2 -7.69 16.71 -5.70
N THR A 3 -8.51 17.74 -5.56
CA THR A 3 -8.85 18.32 -4.26
C THR A 3 -9.94 17.50 -3.58
N ILE A 4 -9.74 17.20 -2.30
CA ILE A 4 -10.73 16.56 -1.44
C ILE A 4 -10.94 17.42 -0.18
N THR A 5 -12.14 17.37 0.39
CA THR A 5 -12.46 18.01 1.67
C THR A 5 -12.79 16.92 2.69
N ILE A 6 -12.09 16.93 3.82
CA ILE A 6 -12.25 15.96 4.91
C ILE A 6 -12.43 16.74 6.21
N ARG A 7 -13.33 16.27 7.09
CA ARG A 7 -13.42 16.75 8.48
C ARG A 7 -12.54 15.88 9.36
N ILE A 8 -11.66 16.50 10.12
CA ILE A 8 -10.72 15.84 11.04
C ILE A 8 -10.90 16.48 12.42
N PRO A 9 -10.84 15.70 13.52
CA PRO A 9 -10.83 16.24 14.87
C PRO A 9 -9.74 17.31 15.06
N GLU A 10 -10.04 18.34 15.85
CA GLU A 10 -9.14 19.48 16.05
C GLU A 10 -7.83 19.07 16.74
N ASP A 11 -7.91 18.21 17.75
CA ASP A 11 -6.77 17.63 18.46
C ASP A 11 -5.81 16.91 17.51
N VAL A 12 -6.34 16.14 16.55
CA VAL A 12 -5.54 15.47 15.54
C VAL A 12 -4.80 16.46 14.64
N ILE A 13 -5.44 17.58 14.27
CA ILE A 13 -4.79 18.62 13.47
C ILE A 13 -3.65 19.29 14.25
N GLU A 14 -3.84 19.54 15.54
CA GLU A 14 -2.80 20.13 16.39
C GLU A 14 -1.61 19.18 16.56
N ASP A 15 -1.85 17.88 16.74
CA ASP A 15 -0.79 16.88 16.77
C ASP A 15 -0.03 16.80 15.44
N LEU A 16 -0.75 16.82 14.31
CA LEU A 16 -0.14 16.83 12.97
C LEU A 16 0.74 18.07 12.75
N LYS A 17 0.29 19.26 13.19
CA LYS A 17 1.09 20.49 13.14
C LYS A 17 2.35 20.38 13.98
N ARG A 18 2.25 19.77 15.16
CA ARG A 18 3.38 19.59 16.08
C ARG A 18 4.44 18.65 15.49
N ILE A 19 4.03 17.53 14.91
CA ILE A 19 4.98 16.49 14.45
C ILE A 19 5.51 16.73 13.03
N ALA A 20 4.78 17.44 12.17
CA ALA A 20 5.21 17.72 10.80
C ALA A 20 6.65 18.27 10.67
N PRO A 21 7.05 19.34 11.40
CA PRO A 21 8.41 19.84 11.30
C PRO A 21 9.45 18.87 11.87
N LEU A 22 9.09 18.11 12.90
CA LEU A 22 9.98 17.10 13.51
C LEU A 22 10.29 15.96 12.54
N LEU A 23 9.35 15.67 11.62
CA LEU A 23 9.48 14.68 10.57
C LEU A 23 9.99 15.27 9.24
N GLY A 24 10.42 16.54 9.22
CA GLY A 24 10.98 17.19 8.03
C GLY A 24 9.95 17.66 6.99
N PHE A 25 8.67 17.69 7.34
CA PHE A 25 7.62 18.21 6.46
C PHE A 25 7.45 19.72 6.65
N SER A 26 7.13 20.42 5.55
CA SER A 26 6.86 21.87 5.57
C SER A 26 5.54 22.25 6.26
N GLY A 27 4.72 21.28 6.66
CA GLY A 27 3.48 21.48 7.40
C GLY A 27 2.63 20.22 7.49
N TYR A 28 1.47 20.33 8.15
CA TYR A 28 0.59 19.18 8.38
C TYR A 28 -0.05 18.64 7.09
N GLN A 29 -0.36 19.48 6.10
CA GLN A 29 -0.99 19.01 4.86
C GLN A 29 -0.09 18.05 4.04
N PRO A 30 1.20 18.35 3.80
CA PRO A 30 2.15 17.38 3.26
C PRO A 30 2.23 16.07 4.06
N LEU A 31 2.27 16.16 5.39
CA LEU A 31 2.34 15.00 6.26
C LEU A 31 1.09 14.11 6.14
N VAL A 32 -0.10 14.69 6.14
CA VAL A 32 -1.37 13.97 5.97
C VAL A 32 -1.36 13.18 4.65
N ARG A 33 -0.92 13.79 3.56
CA ARG A 33 -0.80 13.08 2.27
C ARG A 33 0.19 11.92 2.33
N ALA A 34 1.31 12.10 3.02
CA ALA A 34 2.30 11.05 3.20
C ALA A 34 1.74 9.86 3.99
N TYR A 35 1.05 10.11 5.12
CA TYR A 35 0.43 9.06 5.92
C TYR A 35 -0.67 8.32 5.17
N ILE A 36 -1.55 9.03 4.46
CA ILE A 36 -2.57 8.39 3.61
C ILE A 36 -1.90 7.51 2.55
N GLY A 37 -0.88 8.04 1.87
CA GLY A 37 -0.16 7.30 0.83
C GLY A 37 0.55 6.07 1.37
N GLN A 38 1.19 6.17 2.53
CA GLN A 38 1.89 5.05 3.16
C GLN A 38 0.90 3.96 3.59
N GLY A 39 -0.16 4.33 4.32
CA GLY A 39 -1.18 3.37 4.76
C GLY A 39 -1.83 2.65 3.58
N LEU A 40 -2.19 3.41 2.53
CA LEU A 40 -2.80 2.84 1.34
C LEU A 40 -1.86 1.86 0.62
N ARG A 41 -0.56 2.16 0.49
CA ARG A 41 0.40 1.24 -0.14
C ARG A 41 0.54 -0.07 0.63
N VAL A 42 0.62 -0.01 1.95
CA VAL A 42 0.68 -1.21 2.80
C VAL A 42 -0.55 -2.09 2.60
N ASP A 43 -1.74 -1.50 2.52
CA ASP A 43 -2.97 -2.26 2.31
C ASP A 43 -3.07 -2.81 0.88
N LEU A 44 -2.63 -2.05 -0.13
CA LEU A 44 -2.58 -2.51 -1.52
C LEU A 44 -1.61 -3.67 -1.70
N GLU A 45 -0.40 -3.58 -1.15
CA GLU A 45 0.60 -4.66 -1.18
C GLU A 45 0.04 -5.95 -0.55
N ARG A 46 -0.65 -5.84 0.59
CA ARG A 46 -1.30 -6.99 1.24
C ARG A 46 -2.36 -7.63 0.37
N LEU A 47 -3.22 -6.83 -0.28
CA LEU A 47 -4.27 -7.35 -1.14
C LEU A 47 -3.73 -7.97 -2.42
N GLU A 48 -2.64 -7.43 -2.97
CA GLU A 48 -1.93 -8.03 -4.11
C GLU A 48 -1.35 -9.39 -3.73
N ASP A 49 -0.64 -9.48 -2.59
CA ASP A 49 -0.09 -10.73 -2.08
C ASP A 49 -1.18 -11.79 -1.82
N ASP A 50 -2.29 -11.40 -1.20
CA ASP A 50 -3.44 -12.28 -0.95
C ASP A 50 -4.05 -12.80 -2.27
N THR A 51 -4.18 -11.92 -3.27
CA THR A 51 -4.72 -12.29 -4.59
C THR A 51 -3.79 -13.25 -5.33
N VAL A 52 -2.48 -12.99 -5.31
CA VAL A 52 -1.47 -13.87 -5.93
C VAL A 52 -1.44 -15.23 -5.22
N SER A 53 -1.50 -15.26 -3.89
CA SER A 53 -1.59 -16.48 -3.10
C SER A 53 -2.83 -17.31 -3.42
N ALA A 54 -3.99 -16.64 -3.54
CA ALA A 54 -5.24 -17.28 -3.94
C ALA A 54 -5.19 -17.86 -5.35
N LEU A 55 -4.58 -17.14 -6.31
CA LEU A 55 -4.36 -17.60 -7.67
C LEU A 55 -3.45 -18.84 -7.72
N ILE A 56 -2.29 -18.79 -7.05
CA ILE A 56 -1.36 -19.93 -6.95
C ILE A 56 -2.08 -21.16 -6.39
N SER A 57 -2.83 -20.98 -5.30
CA SER A 57 -3.61 -22.06 -4.68
C SER A 57 -4.65 -22.63 -5.64
N SER A 58 -5.28 -21.79 -6.46
CA SER A 58 -6.22 -22.23 -7.48
C SER A 58 -5.55 -23.04 -8.59
N LEU A 59 -4.40 -22.57 -9.10
CA LEU A 59 -3.64 -23.27 -10.16
C LEU A 59 -3.16 -24.66 -9.70
N LYS A 60 -2.66 -24.76 -8.46
CA LYS A 60 -2.29 -26.06 -7.86
C LYS A 60 -3.46 -27.03 -7.81
N ARG A 61 -4.66 -26.58 -7.41
CA ARG A 61 -5.87 -27.42 -7.41
C ARG A 61 -6.29 -27.90 -8.81
N HIS A 62 -5.90 -27.17 -9.86
CA HIS A 62 -6.11 -27.55 -11.25
C HIS A 62 -4.96 -28.38 -11.84
N GLY A 63 -3.97 -28.78 -11.02
CA GLY A 63 -2.88 -29.67 -11.44
C GLY A 63 -1.68 -28.97 -12.08
N VAL A 64 -1.60 -27.64 -11.98
CA VAL A 64 -0.40 -26.92 -12.41
C VAL A 64 0.73 -27.21 -11.41
N SER A 65 1.90 -27.64 -11.91
CA SER A 65 3.05 -27.97 -11.07
C SER A 65 3.71 -26.73 -10.48
N ASP A 66 4.36 -26.91 -9.32
CA ASP A 66 5.10 -25.84 -8.64
C ASP A 66 6.21 -25.25 -9.52
N GLU A 67 6.87 -26.07 -10.33
CA GLU A 67 7.92 -25.64 -11.27
C GLU A 67 7.39 -24.62 -12.28
N VAL A 68 6.24 -24.90 -12.92
CA VAL A 68 5.62 -24.02 -13.91
C VAL A 68 5.15 -22.71 -13.27
N ILE A 69 4.60 -22.76 -12.05
CA ILE A 69 4.18 -21.57 -11.31
C ILE A 69 5.40 -20.69 -10.97
N HIS A 70 6.51 -21.29 -10.52
CA HIS A 70 7.70 -20.56 -10.14
C HIS A 70 8.42 -19.93 -11.35
N GLU A 71 8.45 -20.64 -12.48
CA GLU A 71 8.95 -20.14 -13.75
C GLU A 71 8.13 -18.91 -14.19
N ALA A 72 6.81 -19.02 -14.23
CA ALA A 72 5.91 -17.93 -14.62
C ALA A 72 6.03 -16.70 -13.70
N LEU A 73 6.17 -16.88 -12.37
CA LEU A 73 6.40 -15.76 -11.44
C LEU A 73 7.75 -15.08 -11.67
N SER A 74 8.79 -15.86 -11.96
CA SER A 74 10.13 -15.34 -12.24
C SER A 74 10.17 -14.50 -13.52
N GLU A 75 9.44 -14.90 -14.56
CA GLU A 75 9.32 -14.15 -15.82
C GLU A 75 8.67 -12.77 -15.63
N VAL A 76 7.67 -12.66 -14.74
CA VAL A 76 6.94 -11.40 -14.50
C VAL A 76 7.77 -10.41 -13.68
N THR A 77 8.62 -10.91 -12.78
CA THR A 77 9.40 -10.07 -11.84
C THR A 77 10.71 -9.55 -12.45
N GLN A 78 11.19 -10.14 -13.56
CA GLN A 78 12.43 -9.74 -14.25
C GLN A 78 12.23 -8.66 -15.34
N ARG A 79 11.08 -7.99 -15.39
CA ARG A 79 10.78 -6.91 -16.35
C ARG A 79 10.98 -5.52 -15.78
#